data_AF-A0A150LAC7-F1
#
_entry.id   AF-A0A150LAC7-F1
#
_cell.length_a   1.000
_cell.length_b   1.000
_cell.length_c   1.000
_cell.angle_alpha   90.00
_cell.angle_beta   90.00
_cell.angle_gamma   90.00
#
_symmetry.space_group_name_H-M   'P 1'
#
loop_
_entity.id
_entity.type
_entity.pdbx_description
1 polymer ?
#
loop_
_entity_poly.entity_id
_entity_poly.type
_entity_poly.pdbx_seq_one_letter_code
_entity_poly.pdbx_strand_id
1 'polypeptide(L)'
;MDSSIVSLKLTDQATKQMLQNLVDRKLKFDRLKQRHIILLWISVLYSFTCLYFLYYFILEPYSYSFADIFSIIVGENNHLFFLFIAIGTFGATKVLYEKKEKAEKEYHELRCEIIDRSKDLWKNEAWKSRNVVFEMMKEKYNINLYHESK
;
A
#
# COMPACT_ATOMS: atom_id res chain seq x y z
N MET A 1 4.41 4.99 -21.42
CA MET A 1 5.23 6.06 -20.82
C MET A 1 4.37 7.31 -20.77
N ASP A 2 4.32 8.00 -19.64
CA ASP A 2 3.47 9.16 -19.42
C ASP A 2 3.90 10.33 -20.32
N SER A 3 2.93 11.09 -20.85
CA SER A 3 3.15 12.21 -21.78
C SER A 3 4.05 13.29 -21.16
N SER A 4 3.98 13.45 -19.85
CA SER A 4 4.79 14.40 -19.05
C SER A 4 6.29 14.07 -19.07
N ILE A 5 6.63 12.78 -19.12
CA ILE A 5 8.03 12.30 -19.14
C ILE A 5 8.55 12.29 -20.58
N VAL A 6 7.69 11.96 -21.55
CA VAL A 6 8.03 11.99 -22.99
C VAL A 6 8.45 13.39 -23.43
N SER A 7 7.78 14.44 -22.93
CA SER A 7 8.01 15.84 -23.31
C SER A 7 9.36 16.43 -22.88
N LEU A 8 10.13 15.74 -22.03
CA LEU A 8 11.45 16.21 -21.57
C LEU A 8 12.49 16.12 -22.70
N LYS A 9 12.74 17.21 -23.42
CA LYS A 9 13.66 17.22 -24.59
C LYS A 9 15.14 17.04 -24.21
N LEU A 10 15.54 17.53 -23.04
CA LEU A 10 16.95 17.57 -22.57
C LEU A 10 17.34 16.34 -21.72
N THR A 11 16.43 15.37 -21.57
CA THR A 11 16.66 14.14 -20.80
C THR A 11 16.78 12.97 -21.77
N ASP A 12 17.83 12.17 -21.60
CA ASP A 12 18.07 10.99 -22.41
C ASP A 12 17.00 9.92 -22.17
N GLN A 13 16.90 8.97 -23.10
CA GLN A 13 15.87 7.94 -23.07
C GLN A 13 16.02 6.99 -21.86
N ALA A 14 17.24 6.72 -21.40
CA ALA A 14 17.46 5.84 -20.26
C ALA A 14 16.99 6.50 -18.96
N THR A 15 17.31 7.78 -18.75
CA THR A 15 16.82 8.57 -17.62
C THR A 15 15.29 8.69 -17.64
N LYS A 16 14.67 8.89 -18.82
CA LYS A 16 13.19 8.87 -18.96
C LYS A 16 12.58 7.55 -18.52
N GLN A 17 13.17 6.42 -18.92
CA GLN A 17 12.72 5.09 -18.47
C GLN A 17 12.90 4.91 -16.96
N MET A 18 13.99 5.39 -16.39
CA MET A 18 14.25 5.34 -14.96
C MET A 18 13.21 6.16 -14.17
N LEU A 19 12.88 7.37 -14.64
CA LEU A 19 11.81 8.20 -14.08
C LEU A 19 10.43 7.56 -14.21
N GLN A 20 10.12 6.95 -15.36
CA GLN A 20 8.86 6.22 -15.54
C GLN A 20 8.75 5.06 -14.56
N ASN A 21 9.83 4.27 -14.40
CA ASN A 21 9.88 3.19 -13.43
C ASN A 21 9.68 3.69 -11.99
N LEU A 22 10.20 4.88 -11.66
CA LEU A 22 9.97 5.50 -10.36
C LEU A 22 8.49 5.85 -10.15
N VAL A 23 7.84 6.45 -11.15
CA VAL A 23 6.39 6.75 -11.12
C VAL A 23 5.58 5.46 -10.96
N ASP A 24 5.88 4.43 -11.74
CA ASP A 24 5.15 3.16 -11.70
C ASP A 24 5.28 2.47 -10.33
N ARG A 25 6.48 2.49 -9.74
CA ARG A 25 6.72 1.96 -8.39
C ARG A 25 5.98 2.77 -7.32
N LYS A 26 5.94 4.10 -7.45
CA LYS A 26 5.14 4.95 -6.56
C LYS A 26 3.65 4.60 -6.65
N LEU A 27 3.09 4.55 -7.86
CA LEU A 27 1.67 4.22 -8.05
C LEU A 27 1.33 2.84 -7.50
N LYS A 28 2.23 1.85 -7.67
CA LYS A 28 2.09 0.52 -7.07
C LYS A 28 2.06 0.60 -5.54
N PHE A 29 2.99 1.34 -4.92
CA PHE A 29 3.01 1.56 -3.48
C PHE A 29 1.74 2.25 -2.98
N ASP A 30 1.31 3.33 -3.62
CA ASP A 30 0.11 4.08 -3.21
C ASP A 30 -1.16 3.23 -3.31
N ARG A 31 -1.30 2.42 -4.38
CA ARG A 31 -2.41 1.45 -4.51
C ARG A 31 -2.40 0.41 -3.39
N LEU A 32 -1.23 -0.13 -3.05
CA LEU A 32 -1.11 -1.10 -1.96
C LEU A 32 -1.40 -0.47 -0.60
N LYS A 33 -0.94 0.76 -0.36
CA LYS A 33 -1.23 1.54 0.83
C LYS A 33 -2.74 1.77 0.99
N GLN A 34 -3.42 2.20 -0.07
CA GLN A 34 -4.88 2.39 -0.05
C GLN A 34 -5.62 1.09 0.21
N ARG A 35 -5.28 0.01 -0.50
CA ARG A 35 -5.90 -1.32 -0.30
C ARG A 35 -5.71 -1.84 1.11
N HIS A 36 -4.52 -1.66 1.68
CA HIS A 36 -4.23 -2.06 3.05
C HIS A 36 -5.08 -1.27 4.07
N ILE A 37 -5.20 0.06 3.90
CA ILE A 37 -6.04 0.89 4.76
C ILE A 37 -7.52 0.49 4.65
N ILE A 38 -8.03 0.27 3.44
CA ILE A 38 -9.41 -0.18 3.23
C ILE A 38 -9.64 -1.53 3.91
N LEU A 39 -8.74 -2.50 3.73
CA LEU A 39 -8.88 -3.82 4.34
C LEU A 39 -8.77 -3.78 5.87
N LEU A 40 -7.92 -2.91 6.42
CA LEU A 40 -7.86 -2.67 7.86
C LEU A 40 -9.21 -2.16 8.40
N TRP A 41 -9.83 -1.18 7.74
CA TRP A 41 -11.14 -0.68 8.14
C TRP A 41 -12.23 -1.74 8.03
N ILE A 42 -12.23 -2.54 6.96
CA ILE A 42 -13.13 -3.68 6.81
C ILE A 42 -12.93 -4.67 7.96
N SER A 43 -11.68 -4.99 8.30
CA SER A 43 -11.37 -5.91 9.40
C SER A 43 -11.86 -5.37 10.75
N VAL A 44 -11.70 -4.07 11.01
CA VAL A 44 -12.16 -3.42 12.24
C VAL A 44 -13.69 -3.46 12.34
N LEU A 45 -14.39 -3.05 11.28
CA LEU A 45 -15.86 -3.08 11.25
C LEU A 45 -16.41 -4.50 11.38
N TYR A 46 -15.75 -5.47 10.73
CA TYR A 46 -16.10 -6.87 10.83
C TYR A 46 -15.94 -7.39 12.26
N SER A 47 -14.82 -7.08 12.93
CA SER A 47 -14.62 -7.44 14.33
C SER A 47 -15.70 -6.86 15.26
N PHE A 48 -16.08 -5.59 15.08
CA PHE A 48 -17.18 -5.00 15.85
C PHE A 48 -18.51 -5.71 15.60
N THR A 49 -18.80 -6.08 14.35
CA THR A 49 -20.02 -6.81 13.98
C THR A 49 -20.03 -8.20 14.61
N CYS A 50 -18.91 -8.92 14.59
CA CYS A 50 -18.77 -10.21 15.25
C CYS A 50 -18.96 -10.11 16.76
N LEU A 51 -18.38 -9.09 17.41
CA LEU A 51 -18.54 -8.88 18.86
C LEU A 51 -20.00 -8.57 19.21
N TYR A 52 -20.66 -7.72 18.44
CA TYR A 52 -22.08 -7.42 18.60
C TYR A 52 -22.93 -8.69 18.47
N PHE A 53 -22.68 -9.48 17.42
CA PHE A 53 -23.40 -10.72 17.18
C PHE A 53 -23.16 -11.74 18.32
N LEU A 54 -21.92 -11.94 18.74
CA LEU A 54 -21.56 -12.83 19.85
C LEU A 54 -22.26 -12.41 21.15
N TYR A 55 -22.36 -11.12 21.42
CA TYR A 55 -23.00 -10.61 22.63
C TYR A 55 -24.50 -10.92 22.67
N TYR A 56 -25.25 -10.52 21.64
CA TYR A 56 -26.71 -10.64 21.63
C TYR A 56 -27.23 -12.04 21.35
N PHE A 57 -26.57 -12.80 20.48
CA PHE A 57 -27.10 -14.10 20.03
C PHE A 57 -26.54 -15.29 20.81
N ILE A 58 -25.39 -15.12 21.48
CA ILE A 58 -24.71 -16.23 22.17
C ILE A 58 -24.58 -15.92 23.66
N LEU A 59 -23.95 -14.81 24.04
CA LEU A 59 -23.65 -14.52 25.45
C LEU A 59 -24.90 -14.21 26.28
N GLU A 60 -25.80 -13.36 25.80
CA GLU A 60 -27.03 -13.01 26.53
C GLU A 60 -27.94 -14.25 26.77
N PRO A 61 -28.31 -15.06 25.75
CA PRO A 61 -29.19 -16.21 25.93
C PRO A 61 -28.53 -17.44 26.58
N TYR A 62 -27.23 -17.66 26.40
CA TYR A 62 -26.53 -18.87 26.89
C TYR A 62 -25.50 -18.58 27.99
N SER A 63 -25.57 -17.41 28.65
CA SER A 63 -24.64 -16.96 29.71
C SER A 63 -24.47 -17.95 30.87
N TYR A 64 -25.40 -18.88 31.05
CA TYR A 64 -25.45 -19.81 32.18
C TYR A 64 -24.44 -20.97 32.10
N SER A 65 -23.93 -21.32 30.90
CA SER A 65 -23.07 -22.50 30.72
C SER A 65 -22.09 -22.35 29.56
N PHE A 66 -20.80 -22.48 29.87
CA PHE A 66 -19.72 -22.40 28.88
C PHE A 66 -19.77 -23.56 27.87
N ALA A 67 -20.20 -24.75 28.30
CA ALA A 67 -20.29 -25.92 27.42
C ALA A 67 -21.34 -25.73 26.31
N ASP A 68 -22.45 -25.07 26.64
CA ASP A 68 -23.54 -24.81 25.69
C ASP A 68 -23.12 -23.74 24.66
N ILE A 69 -22.43 -22.70 25.11
CA ILE A 69 -21.81 -21.69 24.22
C ILE A 69 -20.86 -22.35 23.21
N PHE A 70 -19.98 -23.24 23.69
CA PHE A 70 -19.04 -23.93 22.81
C PHE A 70 -19.75 -24.86 21.80
N SER A 71 -20.77 -25.59 22.26
CA SER A 71 -21.55 -26.48 21.40
C SER A 71 -22.24 -25.73 20.26
N ILE A 72 -22.78 -24.53 20.52
CA ILE A 72 -23.43 -23.71 19.50
C ILE A 72 -22.44 -23.18 18.48
N ILE A 73 -21.30 -22.63 18.94
CA ILE A 73 -20.27 -22.08 18.05
C ILE A 73 -19.72 -23.15 17.09
N VAL A 74 -19.55 -24.39 17.55
CA VAL A 74 -19.03 -25.49 16.73
C VAL A 74 -20.13 -26.23 15.96
N GLY A 75 -21.35 -26.26 16.51
CA GLY A 75 -22.48 -27.01 15.97
C GLY A 75 -23.17 -26.35 14.78
N GLU A 76 -23.10 -25.02 14.64
CA GLU A 76 -23.67 -24.32 13.49
C GLU A 76 -22.63 -23.98 12.41
N ASN A 77 -22.89 -24.44 11.19
CA ASN A 77 -22.06 -24.13 10.01
C ASN A 77 -21.89 -22.62 9.75
N ASN A 78 -22.87 -21.80 10.15
CA ASN A 78 -22.82 -20.35 9.95
C ASN A 78 -21.70 -19.70 10.78
N HIS A 79 -21.49 -20.13 12.03
CA HIS A 79 -20.43 -19.58 12.90
C HIS A 79 -19.03 -19.96 12.42
N LEU A 80 -18.87 -21.18 11.91
CA LEU A 80 -17.61 -21.62 11.29
C LEU A 80 -17.27 -20.76 10.07
N PHE A 81 -18.26 -20.41 9.25
CA PHE A 81 -18.06 -19.51 8.11
C PHE A 81 -17.60 -18.11 8.53
N PHE A 82 -18.20 -17.52 9.58
CA PHE A 82 -17.73 -16.26 10.15
C PHE A 82 -16.28 -16.34 10.67
N LEU A 83 -15.91 -17.45 11.30
CA LEU A 83 -14.54 -17.67 11.78
C LEU A 83 -13.55 -17.76 10.61
N PHE A 84 -13.91 -18.45 9.53
CA PHE A 84 -13.09 -18.51 8.32
C PHE A 84 -12.91 -17.13 7.67
N ILE A 85 -13.96 -16.31 7.60
CA ILE A 85 -13.85 -14.93 7.11
C ILE A 85 -12.93 -14.10 8.00
N ALA A 86 -13.00 -14.26 9.32
CA ALA A 86 -12.13 -13.56 10.27
C ALA A 86 -10.65 -13.88 10.01
N ILE A 87 -10.32 -15.19 9.95
CA ILE A 87 -8.96 -15.68 9.68
C ILE A 87 -8.49 -15.21 8.30
N GLY A 88 -9.36 -15.31 7.28
CA GLY A 88 -9.06 -14.89 5.91
C GLY A 88 -8.76 -13.40 5.81
N THR A 89 -9.55 -12.55 6.47
CA THR A 89 -9.38 -11.10 6.47
C THR A 89 -8.11 -10.69 7.20
N PHE A 90 -7.82 -11.32 8.34
CA PHE A 90 -6.58 -11.08 9.09
C PHE A 90 -5.34 -11.51 8.29
N GLY A 91 -5.37 -12.71 7.70
CA GLY A 91 -4.30 -13.21 6.83
C GLY A 91 -4.08 -12.31 5.61
N ALA A 92 -5.16 -11.90 4.94
CA ALA A 92 -5.09 -11.00 3.79
C ALA A 92 -4.49 -9.62 4.15
N THR A 93 -4.81 -9.11 5.35
CA THR A 93 -4.24 -7.86 5.87
C THR A 93 -2.73 -7.97 6.05
N LYS A 94 -2.25 -9.07 6.63
CA LYS A 94 -0.81 -9.34 6.79
C LYS A 94 -0.10 -9.45 5.44
N VAL A 95 -0.65 -10.20 4.49
CA VAL A 95 -0.06 -10.34 3.14
C VAL A 95 0.00 -8.99 2.41
N LEU A 96 -1.03 -8.15 2.52
CA LEU A 96 -1.02 -6.81 1.95
C LEU A 96 -0.02 -5.89 2.63
N TYR A 97 0.16 -6.00 3.93
CA TYR A 97 1.16 -5.26 4.68
C TYR A 97 2.58 -5.56 4.16
N GLU A 98 2.94 -6.84 4.04
CA GLU A 98 4.25 -7.27 3.52
C GLU A 98 4.49 -6.78 2.07
N LYS A 99 3.47 -6.89 1.22
CA LYS A 99 3.53 -6.38 -0.16
C LYS A 99 3.72 -4.87 -0.21
N LYS A 100 3.03 -4.13 0.66
CA LYS A 100 3.17 -2.67 0.78
C LYS A 100 4.60 -2.31 1.21
N GLU A 101 5.13 -2.93 2.26
CA GLU A 101 6.51 -2.67 2.73
C GLU A 101 7.54 -2.95 1.64
N LYS A 102 7.39 -4.05 0.91
CA LYS A 102 8.27 -4.36 -0.22
C LYS A 102 8.22 -3.28 -1.30
N ALA A 103 7.01 -2.86 -1.69
CA ALA A 103 6.84 -1.80 -2.68
C ALA A 103 7.38 -0.44 -2.21
N GLU A 104 7.27 -0.14 -0.92
CA GLU A 104 7.83 1.07 -0.31
C GLU A 104 9.36 1.08 -0.39
N LYS A 105 10.01 -0.04 -0.04
CA LYS A 105 11.46 -0.23 -0.16
C LYS A 105 11.92 -0.10 -1.61
N GLU A 106 11.29 -0.82 -2.54
CA GLU A 106 11.60 -0.78 -3.97
C GLU A 106 11.47 0.65 -4.57
N TYR A 107 10.48 1.42 -4.11
CA TYR A 107 10.29 2.81 -4.50
C TYR A 107 11.39 3.71 -3.92
N HIS A 108 11.65 3.59 -2.62
CA HIS A 108 12.62 4.44 -1.93
C HIS A 108 14.04 4.20 -2.42
N GLU A 109 14.45 2.94 -2.61
CA GLU A 109 15.76 2.57 -3.17
C GLU A 109 15.98 3.19 -4.55
N LEU A 110 14.99 3.08 -5.46
CA LEU A 110 15.10 3.68 -6.79
C LEU A 110 15.14 5.21 -6.74
N ARG A 111 14.38 5.80 -5.82
CA ARG A 111 14.40 7.25 -5.59
C ARG A 111 15.79 7.72 -5.15
N CYS A 112 16.39 7.05 -4.17
CA CYS A 112 17.74 7.36 -3.70
C CYS A 112 18.77 7.18 -4.83
N GLU A 113 18.67 6.08 -5.59
CA GLU A 113 19.56 5.84 -6.73
C GLU A 113 19.51 6.98 -7.77
N ILE A 114 18.32 7.51 -8.06
CA ILE A 114 18.15 8.64 -9.00
C ILE A 114 18.75 9.94 -8.42
N ILE A 115 18.61 10.17 -7.11
CA ILE A 115 19.16 11.36 -6.43
C ILE A 115 20.69 11.29 -6.44
N ASP A 116 21.27 10.15 -6.08
CA ASP A 116 22.71 9.92 -6.02
C ASP A 116 23.35 10.03 -7.41
N ARG A 117 22.72 9.41 -8.41
CA ARG A 117 23.18 9.46 -9.80
C ARG A 117 22.73 10.70 -10.54
N SER A 118 22.12 11.68 -9.89
CA SER A 118 21.59 12.88 -10.57
C SER A 118 22.67 13.65 -11.36
N LYS A 119 23.92 13.67 -10.87
CA LYS A 119 25.05 14.29 -11.60
C LYS A 119 25.42 13.54 -12.87
N ASP A 120 25.23 12.23 -12.89
CA ASP A 120 25.53 11.37 -14.04
C ASP A 120 24.38 11.32 -15.04
N LEU A 121 23.13 11.37 -14.56
CA LEU A 121 21.92 11.36 -15.37
C LEU A 121 21.73 12.69 -16.13
N TRP A 122 22.05 13.82 -15.52
CA TRP A 122 21.94 15.15 -16.15
C TRP A 122 23.32 15.80 -16.31
N LYS A 123 23.96 15.56 -17.45
CA LYS A 123 25.26 16.18 -17.81
C LYS A 123 25.07 17.50 -18.58
N ASN A 124 26.03 18.41 -18.43
CA ASN A 124 26.13 19.66 -19.21
C ASN A 124 24.85 20.53 -19.13
N GLU A 125 24.27 20.89 -20.27
CA GLU A 125 23.06 21.73 -20.35
C GLU A 125 21.85 21.09 -19.65
N ALA A 126 21.77 19.76 -19.63
CA ALA A 126 20.69 19.04 -18.97
C ALA A 126 20.68 19.27 -17.45
N TRP A 127 21.84 19.52 -16.84
CA TRP A 127 21.97 19.84 -15.41
C TRP A 127 21.20 21.11 -15.03
N LYS A 128 21.22 22.13 -15.90
CA LYS A 128 20.48 23.38 -15.68
C LYS A 128 18.96 23.13 -15.72
N SER A 129 18.52 22.18 -16.54
CA SER A 129 17.11 21.81 -16.69
C SER A 129 16.59 20.79 -15.67
N ARG A 130 17.46 20.20 -14.82
CA ARG A 130 17.05 19.14 -13.87
C ARG A 130 15.98 19.62 -12.88
N ASN A 131 16.02 20.90 -12.50
CA ASN A 131 15.05 21.48 -11.58
C ASN A 131 13.63 21.41 -12.16
N VAL A 132 13.47 21.60 -13.47
CA VAL A 132 12.18 21.47 -14.17
C VAL A 132 11.66 20.03 -14.08
N VAL A 133 12.56 19.04 -14.21
CA VAL A 133 12.20 17.63 -14.05
C VAL A 133 11.77 17.34 -12.61
N PHE A 134 12.53 17.83 -11.63
CA PHE A 134 12.25 17.59 -10.21
C PHE A 134 10.95 18.25 -9.76
N GLU A 135 10.69 19.46 -10.24
CA GLU A 135 9.45 20.19 -10.02
C GLU A 135 8.26 19.47 -10.66
N MET A 136 8.37 19.05 -11.92
CA MET A 136 7.34 18.24 -12.59
C MET A 136 7.03 16.95 -11.82
N MET A 137 8.07 16.24 -11.35
CA MET A 137 7.91 15.01 -10.56
C MET A 137 7.21 15.26 -9.22
N LYS A 138 7.50 16.39 -8.58
CA LYS A 138 6.86 16.81 -7.34
C LYS A 138 5.40 17.22 -7.56
N GLU A 139 5.11 18.01 -8.58
CA GLU A 139 3.74 18.51 -8.83
C GLU A 139 2.81 17.41 -9.33
N LYS A 140 3.23 16.62 -10.32
CA LYS A 140 2.36 15.63 -10.96
C LYS A 140 2.25 14.32 -10.20
N TYR A 141 3.34 13.87 -9.57
CA TYR A 141 3.40 12.57 -8.93
C TYR A 141 3.68 12.67 -7.43
N ASN A 142 3.79 13.87 -6.85
CA ASN A 142 4.15 14.06 -5.44
C ASN A 142 5.49 13.39 -5.05
N ILE A 143 6.43 13.28 -5.99
CA ILE A 143 7.75 12.67 -5.77
C ILE A 143 8.78 13.76 -5.58
N ASN A 144 9.39 13.83 -4.40
CA ASN A 144 10.46 14.78 -4.12
C ASN A 144 11.83 14.21 -4.51
N LEU A 145 12.54 14.82 -5.44
CA LEU A 145 13.91 14.42 -5.85
C LEU A 145 15.02 15.36 -5.35
N TYR A 146 14.69 16.36 -4.51
CA TYR A 146 15.67 17.32 -4.02
C TYR A 146 16.50 16.82 -2.83
N HIS A 147 15.91 15.94 -2.02
CA HIS A 147 16.51 15.45 -0.79
C HIS A 147 16.28 13.96 -0.65
N GLU A 148 17.27 13.25 -0.12
CA GLU A 148 17.18 11.82 0.14
C GLU A 148 16.20 11.51 1.29
N SER A 149 15.92 12.49 2.16
CA SER A 149 15.17 12.29 3.41
C SER A 149 13.85 11.54 3.22
N LYS A 150 13.56 10.72 4.23
CA LYS A 150 12.41 9.82 4.33
C LYS A 150 11.13 10.56 4.68
#